data_AF-A0A154BSU9-F1
#
_entry.id   AF-A0A154BSU9-F1
#
_cell.length_a   1.000
_cell.length_b   1.000
_cell.length_c   1.000
_cell.angle_alpha   90.00
_cell.angle_beta   90.00
_cell.angle_gamma   90.00
#
_symmetry.space_group_name_H-M   'P 1'
#
loop_
_entity.id
_entity.type
_entity.pdbx_description
1 polymer ?
#
loop_
_entity_poly.entity_id
_entity_poly.type
_entity_poly.pdbx_seq_one_letter_code
_entity_poly.pdbx_strand_id
1 'polypeptide(L)' 'MRGRQLIKLIPGERGNVTCFSGLEEQHARKLLALGVFPGMVVEVLQVSPTLVIRFEHTQLALDREIASHIYVTSR' A
#
# COMPACT_ATOMS: atom_id res chain seq x y z
N MET A 1 -11.43 -12.21 -7.65
CA MET A 1 -11.06 -11.35 -6.50
C MET A 1 -10.78 -9.95 -7.04
N ARG A 2 -11.67 -8.96 -6.81
CA ARG A 2 -11.47 -7.58 -7.32
C ARG A 2 -10.80 -6.73 -6.22
N GLY A 3 -9.46 -6.75 -6.17
CA GLY A 3 -8.70 -5.78 -5.38
C GLY A 3 -8.67 -4.42 -6.10
N ARG A 4 -8.72 -3.31 -5.36
CA ARG A 4 -8.47 -1.95 -5.87
C ARG A 4 -7.01 -1.60 -5.64
N GLN A 5 -6.43 -0.75 -6.49
CA GLN A 5 -5.07 -0.26 -6.26
C GLN A 5 -5.05 0.70 -5.06
N LEU A 6 -3.98 0.63 -4.27
CA LEU A 6 -3.78 1.48 -3.10
C LEU A 6 -3.83 2.98 -3.47
N ILE A 7 -3.30 3.36 -4.64
CA ILE A 7 -3.32 4.75 -5.13
C ILE A 7 -4.72 5.33 -5.37
N LYS A 8 -5.75 4.49 -5.42
CA LYS A 8 -7.14 4.92 -5.62
C LYS A 8 -7.86 5.21 -4.30
N LEU A 9 -7.24 4.91 -3.16
CA LEU A 9 -7.77 5.28 -1.86
C LEU A 9 -7.53 6.76 -1.57
N ILE A 10 -8.46 7.37 -0.85
CA ILE A 10 -8.34 8.77 -0.39
C ILE A 10 -7.81 8.84 1.05
N PRO A 11 -7.25 9.99 1.48
CA PRO A 11 -6.84 10.18 2.87
C PRO A 11 -7.97 9.84 3.85
N GLY A 12 -7.66 9.05 4.88
CA GLY A 12 -8.59 8.52 5.86
C GLY A 12 -9.18 7.14 5.52
N GLU A 13 -9.08 6.68 4.27
CA GLU A 13 -9.52 5.32 3.92
C GLU A 13 -8.53 4.26 4.36
N ARG A 14 -9.07 3.09 4.69
CA ARG A 14 -8.31 1.90 5.06
C ARG A 14 -8.51 0.79 4.04
N GLY A 15 -7.46 0.02 3.81
CA GLY A 15 -7.48 -1.13 2.93
C GLY A 15 -6.65 -2.27 3.48
N ASN A 16 -7.13 -3.51 3.30
CA ASN A 16 -6.32 -4.70 3.57
C ASN A 16 -5.52 -5.03 2.31
N VAL A 17 -4.19 -5.07 2.42
CA VAL A 17 -3.26 -5.45 1.35
C VAL A 17 -3.53 -6.89 0.94
N THR A 18 -3.87 -7.14 -0.32
CA THR A 18 -4.15 -8.49 -0.80
C THR A 18 -2.96 -9.10 -1.53
N CYS A 19 -2.28 -8.31 -2.36
CA CYS A 19 -1.16 -8.77 -3.16
C CYS A 19 -0.38 -7.60 -3.75
N PHE A 20 0.84 -7.90 -4.22
CA PHE A 20 1.63 -7.04 -5.08
C PHE A 20 1.59 -7.63 -6.49
N SER A 21 1.23 -6.84 -7.49
CA SER A 21 1.13 -7.31 -8.88
C SER A 21 1.85 -6.36 -9.83
N GLY A 22 2.74 -6.92 -10.66
CA GLY A 22 3.59 -6.17 -11.58
C GLY A 22 4.76 -5.45 -10.89
N LEU A 23 5.05 -5.75 -9.63
CA LEU A 23 6.17 -5.18 -8.90
C LEU A 23 7.42 -6.06 -9.04
N GLU A 24 8.58 -5.45 -9.28
CA GLU A 24 9.85 -6.17 -9.30
C GLU A 24 10.15 -6.86 -7.96
N GLU A 25 10.81 -8.02 -8.02
CA GLU A 25 11.09 -8.84 -6.84
C GLU A 25 11.90 -8.07 -5.77
N GLN A 26 12.82 -7.20 -6.19
CA GLN A 26 13.59 -6.37 -5.27
C GLN A 26 12.69 -5.37 -4.51
N HIS A 27 11.73 -4.75 -5.17
CA HIS A 27 10.77 -3.83 -4.53
C HIS A 27 9.80 -4.59 -3.63
N ALA A 28 9.32 -5.76 -4.05
CA ALA A 28 8.48 -6.62 -3.21
C ALA A 28 9.21 -7.03 -1.93
N ARG A 29 10.49 -7.46 -2.01
CA ARG A 29 11.30 -7.78 -0.83
C ARG A 29 11.49 -6.59 0.10
N LYS A 30 11.72 -5.38 -0.44
CA LYS A 30 11.82 -4.15 0.36
C LYS A 30 10.52 -3.87 1.12
N LEU A 31 9.36 -3.99 0.46
CA LEU A 31 8.06 -3.81 1.11
C LEU A 31 7.87 -4.79 2.27
N LEU A 32 8.17 -6.09 2.05
CA LEU A 32 8.10 -7.10 3.11
C LEU A 32 9.03 -6.77 4.28
N ALA A 33 10.27 -6.36 4.01
CA ALA A 33 11.24 -5.99 5.04
C ALA A 33 10.83 -4.72 5.83
N LEU A 34 10.09 -3.81 5.21
CA LEU A 34 9.50 -2.63 5.86
C LEU A 34 8.21 -2.94 6.64
N GLY A 35 7.76 -4.19 6.61
CA GLY A 35 6.53 -4.63 7.28
C GLY A 35 5.28 -4.51 6.42
N VAL A 36 5.38 -4.24 5.12
CA VAL A 36 4.23 -4.22 4.19
C VAL A 36 4.07 -5.58 3.52
N PHE A 37 3.04 -6.33 3.92
CA PHE A 37 2.75 -7.67 3.40
C PHE A 37 1.24 -7.92 3.24
N PRO A 38 0.85 -8.90 2.41
CA PRO A 38 -0.55 -9.34 2.27
C PRO A 38 -1.20 -9.73 3.60
N GLY A 39 -2.40 -9.25 3.86
CA GLY A 39 -3.13 -9.40 5.13
C GLY A 39 -3.02 -8.17 6.03
N MET A 40 -2.08 -7.27 5.78
CA MET A 40 -1.92 -6.05 6.58
C MET A 40 -2.97 -5.00 6.25
N VAL A 41 -3.51 -4.34 7.28
CA VAL A 41 -4.38 -3.18 7.13
C VAL A 41 -3.54 -1.91 7.10
N VAL A 42 -3.69 -1.14 6.03
CA VAL A 42 -3.05 0.17 5.85
C VAL A 42 -4.11 1.26 5.81
N GLU A 43 -3.76 2.45 6.29
CA GLU A 43 -4.55 3.66 6.19
C GLU A 43 -3.81 4.69 5.35
N VAL A 44 -4.51 5.34 4.41
CA VAL A 44 -3.91 6.43 3.63
C VAL A 44 -3.94 7.71 4.46
N LEU A 45 -2.78 8.29 4.71
CA LEU A 45 -2.67 9.60 5.39
C LEU A 45 -2.63 10.75 4.39
N GLN A 46 -2.01 10.54 3.23
CA GLN A 46 -1.79 11.57 2.22
C GLN A 46 -1.66 10.92 0.85
N VAL A 47 -2.13 11.60 -0.22
CA VAL A 47 -2.02 11.12 -1.62
C VAL A 47 -1.18 12.04 -2.53
N SER A 48 -0.85 13.24 -2.07
CA SER A 48 -0.08 14.25 -2.81
C SER A 48 0.75 15.10 -1.84
N PRO A 49 2.02 15.43 -2.12
CA PRO A 49 2.77 15.12 -3.35
C PRO A 49 3.18 13.65 -3.49
N THR A 50 3.34 12.94 -2.36
CA THR A 50 3.66 11.51 -2.30
C THR A 50 2.58 10.78 -1.50
N LEU A 51 2.36 9.49 -1.80
CA LEU A 51 1.44 8.66 -1.04
C LEU A 51 2.07 8.32 0.32
N VAL A 52 1.39 8.65 1.41
CA VAL A 52 1.81 8.26 2.77
C VAL A 52 0.78 7.32 3.33
N ILE A 53 1.23 6.15 3.77
CA ILE A 53 0.40 5.17 4.46
C ILE A 53 0.82 5.00 5.91
N ARG A 54 -0.14 4.67 6.75
CA ARG A 54 0.07 4.24 8.14
C ARG A 54 -0.36 2.79 8.29
N PHE A 55 0.44 2.02 9.01
CA PHE A 55 0.10 0.68 9.45
C PHE A 55 0.77 0.45 10.80
N GLU A 56 0.06 -0.20 11.72
CA GLU A 56 0.52 -0.35 13.10
C GLU A 56 1.02 1.00 13.68
N HIS A 57 2.28 1.06 14.09
CA HIS A 57 2.96 2.27 14.59
C HIS A 57 3.93 2.90 13.59
N THR A 58 3.84 2.52 12.32
CA THR A 58 4.76 2.94 11.25
C THR A 58 4.04 3.81 10.23
N GLN A 59 4.74 4.84 9.74
CA GLN A 59 4.33 5.62 8.57
C GLN A 59 5.35 5.44 7.47
N LEU A 60 4.88 5.20 6.24
CA LEU A 60 5.71 4.95 5.08
C LEU A 60 5.26 5.84 3.93
N ALA A 61 6.19 6.64 3.41
CA ALA A 61 6.01 7.32 2.14
C ALA A 61 6.35 6.36 1.00
N LEU A 62 5.47 6.26 0.01
CA LEU A 62 5.60 5.41 -1.16
C LEU A 62 5.51 6.25 -2.43
N ASP A 63 6.43 6.00 -3.34
CA ASP A 63 6.32 6.52 -4.70
C ASP A 63 5.07 5.96 -5.39
N ARG A 64 4.47 6.78 -6.25
CA ARG A 64 3.23 6.43 -6.96
C ARG A 64 3.40 5.18 -7.82
N GLU A 65 4.58 4.97 -8.37
CA GLU A 65 4.94 3.77 -9.14
C GLU A 65 4.78 2.51 -8.28
N ILE A 66 5.50 2.43 -7.15
CA ILE A 66 5.41 1.29 -6.23
C ILE A 66 3.97 1.11 -5.71
N ALA A 67 3.33 2.20 -5.29
CA ALA A 67 1.98 2.14 -4.75
C ALA A 67 0.93 1.65 -5.78
N SER A 68 1.15 1.88 -7.08
CA SER A 68 0.24 1.43 -8.14
C SER A 68 0.19 -0.09 -8.29
N HIS A 69 1.24 -0.78 -7.83
CA HIS A 69 1.34 -2.24 -7.83
C HIS A 69 0.78 -2.90 -6.57
N ILE A 70 0.37 -2.12 -5.56
CA ILE A 70 -0.21 -2.63 -4.32
C ILE A 70 -1.72 -2.69 -4.46
N TYR A 71 -2.28 -3.88 -4.27
CA TYR A 71 -3.73 -4.10 -4.31
C TYR A 71 -4.26 -4.26 -2.90
N VAL A 72 -5.42 -3.63 -2.66
CA VAL A 72 -6.12 -3.62 -1.39
C VAL A 72 -7.60 -3.96 -1.58
N THR A 73 -8.22 -4.45 -0.51
CA THR A 73 -9.68 -4.59 -0.40
C THR A 73 -10.20 -3.66 0.68
N SER A 74 -11.31 -2.98 0.41
CA SER A 74 -11.96 -2.12 1.40
C SER A 74 -12.50 -2.98 2.55
N ARG A 75 -12.35 -2.48 3.77
CA ARG A 75 -12.92 -3.05 4.99
C ARG A 75 -13.92 -2.08 5.59
#